data_AF-A0A3B8QM79-F1
#
_entry.id   AF-A0A3B8QM79-F1
#
_cell.length_a   1.000
_cell.length_b   1.000
_cell.length_c   1.000
_cell.angle_alpha   90.00
_cell.angle_beta   90.00
_cell.angle_gamma   90.00
#
_symmetry.space_group_name_H-M   'P 1'
#
loop_
_entity.id
_entity.type
_entity.pdbx_description
1 polymer ?
#
loop_
_entity_poly.entity_id
_entity_poly.type
_entity_poly.pdbx_seq_one_letter_code
_entity_poly.pdbx_strand_id
1 'polypeptide(L)'
;MGTVDLRIFELSRAYTAFGNQGLYTVPIVMFRIEDKNGVILDEFAPETREVFSPEIAYTMVNLLQGVTQSGTGVRLRHTGAGYGSYVTGYPYGFDNPIAGKTGTTQNNSDGWFVGMVPNLVTAVWTGCQDRSAHFGSTVYGQGATTALPIWALYMKDVYRVPELGIRRDGFDRPDGPISIPLDCATYLAESAELREERSEYN
;
A
#
# COMPACT_ATOMS: atom_id res chain seq x y z
N MET A 1 15.95 -9.79 -3.47
CA MET A 1 15.93 -8.89 -2.29
C MET A 1 14.65 -9.16 -1.53
N GLY A 2 14.73 -9.54 -0.25
CA GLY A 2 13.62 -10.07 0.55
C GLY A 2 13.88 -11.50 1.00
N THR A 3 14.81 -11.69 1.94
CA THR A 3 15.16 -13.00 2.55
C THR A 3 14.38 -13.29 3.83
N VAL A 4 13.43 -12.41 4.20
CA VAL A 4 12.65 -12.54 5.43
C VAL A 4 11.31 -13.19 5.10
N ASP A 5 10.99 -14.26 5.80
CA ASP A 5 9.66 -14.87 5.76
C ASP A 5 8.72 -14.02 6.62
N LEU A 6 7.79 -13.31 5.99
CA LEU A 6 6.86 -12.40 6.66
C LEU A 6 5.44 -12.91 6.51
N ARG A 7 4.68 -12.89 7.60
CA ARG A 7 3.25 -13.17 7.54
C ARG A 7 2.53 -11.99 6.90
N ILE A 8 1.48 -12.25 6.12
CA ILE A 8 0.62 -11.21 5.53
C ILE A 8 0.17 -10.20 6.59
N PHE A 9 -0.18 -10.69 7.78
CA PHE A 9 -0.62 -9.88 8.91
C PHE A 9 0.46 -8.91 9.43
N GLU A 10 1.73 -9.32 9.44
CA GLU A 10 2.84 -8.47 9.86
C GLU A 10 3.10 -7.36 8.83
N LEU A 11 3.01 -7.72 7.55
CA LEU A 11 3.17 -6.78 6.45
C LEU A 11 2.02 -5.76 6.43
N SER A 12 0.77 -6.21 6.53
CA SER A 12 -0.38 -5.30 6.57
C SER A 12 -0.30 -4.35 7.77
N ARG A 13 0.06 -4.88 8.95
CA ARG A 13 0.26 -4.10 10.19
C ARG A 13 1.39 -3.06 10.07
N ALA A 14 2.45 -3.34 9.33
CA ALA A 14 3.50 -2.35 9.10
C ALA A 14 3.00 -1.16 8.25
N TYR A 15 2.21 -1.45 7.21
CA TYR A 15 1.69 -0.42 6.30
C TYR A 15 0.62 0.48 6.92
N THR A 16 -0.06 0.05 7.99
CA THR A 16 -1.04 0.92 8.68
C THR A 16 -0.39 2.18 9.24
N ALA A 17 0.89 2.12 9.63
CA ALA A 17 1.59 3.30 10.15
C ALA A 17 1.66 4.45 9.13
N PHE A 18 1.75 4.15 7.82
CA PHE A 18 1.80 5.19 6.80
C PHE A 18 0.45 5.88 6.61
N GLY A 19 -0.64 5.11 6.63
CA GLY A 19 -2.00 5.64 6.47
C GLY A 19 -2.53 6.33 7.74
N ASN A 20 -1.96 6.00 8.90
CA ASN A 20 -2.40 6.49 10.21
C ASN A 20 -1.44 7.53 10.80
N GLN A 21 -0.92 8.44 9.95
CA GLN A 21 -0.06 9.56 10.36
C GLN A 21 1.17 9.17 11.21
N GLY A 22 1.72 7.98 11.00
CA GLY A 22 2.89 7.48 11.72
C GLY A 22 2.55 6.65 12.96
N LEU A 23 1.27 6.45 13.27
CA LEU A 23 0.82 5.58 14.36
C LEU A 23 0.72 4.13 13.90
N TYR A 24 1.62 3.31 14.41
CA TYR A 24 1.56 1.86 14.26
C TYR A 24 0.53 1.28 15.24
N THR A 25 -0.47 0.59 14.70
CA THR A 25 -1.57 0.01 15.47
C THR A 25 -1.54 -1.51 15.35
N VAL A 26 -1.62 -2.21 16.48
CA VAL A 26 -1.73 -3.67 16.50
C VAL A 26 -3.17 -4.06 16.15
N PRO A 27 -3.41 -4.84 15.09
CA PRO A 27 -4.76 -5.24 14.75
C PRO A 27 -5.27 -6.22 15.79
N ILE A 28 -6.50 -6.01 16.24
CA ILE A 28 -7.24 -6.94 17.09
C ILE A 28 -8.41 -7.52 16.31
N VAL A 29 -8.73 -8.79 16.56
CA VAL A 29 -9.86 -9.49 15.93
C VAL A 29 -11.07 -9.61 16.84
N MET A 30 -10.88 -9.34 18.13
CA MET A 30 -11.87 -9.49 19.19
C MET A 30 -11.86 -8.22 20.02
N PHE A 31 -13.03 -7.61 20.23
CA PHE A 31 -13.17 -6.39 21.02
C PHE A 31 -13.59 -6.68 22.46
N ARG A 32 -14.46 -7.67 22.67
CA ARG A 32 -14.94 -8.05 24.01
C ARG A 32 -15.45 -9.48 24.05
N ILE A 33 -15.46 -10.06 25.24
CA ILE A 33 -16.09 -11.35 25.55
C ILE A 33 -17.19 -11.08 26.57
N GLU A 34 -18.41 -11.53 26.28
CA GLU A 34 -19.58 -11.34 27.16
C GLU A 34 -20.19 -12.70 27.53
N ASP A 35 -20.76 -12.80 28.73
CA ASP A 35 -21.59 -13.95 29.11
C ASP A 35 -23.01 -13.86 28.50
N LYS A 36 -23.82 -14.91 28.70
CA LYS A 36 -25.21 -14.96 28.20
C LYS A 36 -26.14 -13.86 28.74
N ASN A 37 -25.75 -13.19 29.82
CA ASN A 37 -26.50 -12.13 30.47
C ASN A 37 -25.98 -10.74 30.07
N GLY A 38 -24.97 -10.67 29.19
CA GLY A 38 -24.35 -9.42 28.76
C GLY A 38 -23.28 -8.88 29.71
N VAL A 39 -22.78 -9.68 30.66
CA VAL A 39 -21.68 -9.28 31.54
C VAL A 39 -20.38 -9.39 30.77
N ILE A 40 -19.65 -8.28 30.65
CA ILE A 40 -18.32 -8.24 30.03
C ILE A 40 -17.33 -9.01 30.92
N LEU A 41 -16.75 -10.06 30.35
CA LEU A 41 -15.71 -10.88 30.97
C LEU A 41 -14.32 -10.39 30.60
N ASP A 42 -14.16 -9.85 29.39
CA ASP A 42 -12.90 -9.30 28.89
C ASP A 42 -13.17 -8.23 27.82
N GLU A 43 -12.27 -7.26 27.71
CA GLU A 43 -12.33 -6.17 26.72
C GLU A 43 -10.91 -5.85 26.22
N PHE A 44 -10.78 -5.75 24.90
CA PHE A 44 -9.50 -5.60 24.23
C PHE A 44 -9.46 -4.27 23.48
N ALA A 45 -8.42 -3.48 23.76
CA ALA A 45 -8.10 -2.27 23.02
C ALA A 45 -6.84 -2.50 22.16
N PRO A 46 -6.79 -1.94 20.95
CA PRO A 46 -5.60 -2.05 20.11
C PRO A 46 -4.45 -1.23 20.71
N GLU A 47 -3.26 -1.82 20.79
CA GLU A 47 -2.06 -1.11 21.18
C GLU A 47 -1.58 -0.21 20.03
N THR A 48 -1.24 1.04 20.35
CA THR A 48 -0.72 2.01 19.38
C THR A 48 0.64 2.54 19.81
N ARG A 49 1.57 2.67 18.86
CA ARG A 49 2.87 3.32 19.07
C ARG A 49 3.18 4.28 17.93
N GLU A 50 3.72 5.44 18.25
CA GLU A 50 4.24 6.36 17.24
C GLU A 50 5.57 5.83 16.70
N VAL A 51 5.68 5.71 15.37
CA VAL A 51 6.90 5.23 14.70
C VAL A 51 7.45 6.23 13.69
N PHE A 52 6.63 7.15 13.20
CA PHE A 52 7.02 8.22 12.28
C PHE A 52 6.33 9.51 12.68
N SER A 53 6.92 10.66 12.30
CA SER A 53 6.17 11.91 12.31
C SER A 53 5.08 11.88 11.23
N PRO A 54 3.98 12.66 11.40
CA PRO A 54 2.94 12.76 10.39
C PRO A 54 3.45 13.19 9.01
N GLU A 55 4.45 14.07 8.98
CA GLU A 55 5.12 14.51 7.74
C GLU A 55 5.83 13.36 7.01
N ILE A 56 6.60 12.54 7.74
CA ILE A 56 7.31 11.38 7.17
C ILE A 56 6.30 10.34 6.67
N ALA A 57 5.24 10.07 7.44
CA ALA A 57 4.20 9.14 7.05
C ALA A 57 3.50 9.58 5.76
N TYR A 58 3.12 10.85 5.67
CA TYR A 58 2.48 11.42 4.50
C TYR A 58 3.40 11.42 3.27
N THR A 59 4.69 11.72 3.46
CA THR A 59 5.70 11.64 2.39
C THR A 59 5.82 10.21 1.86
N MET A 60 5.85 9.21 2.74
CA MET A 60 5.88 7.80 2.36
C MET A 60 4.63 7.38 1.58
N VAL A 61 3.45 7.85 2.00
CA VAL A 61 2.20 7.64 1.24
C VAL A 61 2.32 8.25 -0.15
N ASN A 62 2.81 9.48 -0.26
CA ASN A 62 2.97 10.15 -1.55
C ASN A 62 3.91 9.37 -2.50
N LEU A 63 5.05 8.90 -1.99
CA LEU A 63 5.96 8.03 -2.74
C LEU A 63 5.28 6.74 -3.22
N LEU A 64 4.47 6.11 -2.36
CA LEU A 64 3.71 4.91 -2.70
C LEU A 64 2.57 5.17 -3.69
N GLN A 65 2.02 6.39 -3.75
CA GLN A 65 1.07 6.78 -4.80
C GLN A 65 1.75 6.82 -6.17
N GLY A 66 3.01 7.24 -6.26
CA GLY A 66 3.79 7.21 -7.50
C GLY A 66 3.84 5.81 -8.14
N VAL A 67 3.93 4.74 -7.33
CA VAL A 67 3.91 3.36 -7.84
C VAL A 67 2.61 3.01 -8.55
N THR A 68 1.47 3.55 -8.10
CA THR A 68 0.15 3.28 -8.71
C THR A 68 -0.22 4.28 -9.80
N GLN A 69 0.52 5.39 -9.90
CA GLN A 69 0.31 6.43 -10.92
C GLN A 69 1.19 6.24 -12.15
N SER A 70 2.45 5.84 -11.97
CA SER A 70 3.42 5.70 -13.06
C SER A 70 4.30 4.45 -12.97
N GLY A 71 4.30 3.76 -11.83
CA GLY A 71 5.09 2.54 -11.62
C GLY A 71 4.39 1.24 -12.04
N THR A 72 4.84 0.13 -11.47
CA THR A 72 4.30 -1.22 -11.72
C THR A 72 2.82 -1.36 -11.35
N GLY A 73 2.30 -0.49 -10.48
CA GLY A 73 0.90 -0.45 -10.08
C GLY A 73 -0.01 0.32 -11.04
N VAL A 74 0.53 0.96 -12.09
CA VAL A 74 -0.23 1.80 -13.04
C VAL A 74 -1.39 1.06 -13.71
N ARG A 75 -1.34 -0.28 -13.77
CA ARG A 75 -2.42 -1.13 -14.26
C ARG A 75 -3.77 -0.81 -13.62
N LEU A 76 -3.78 -0.38 -12.35
CA LEU A 76 -4.99 0.04 -11.62
C LEU A 76 -5.71 1.21 -12.31
N ARG A 77 -5.00 2.07 -13.02
CA ARG A 77 -5.53 3.32 -13.61
C ARG A 77 -6.16 3.13 -14.98
N HIS A 78 -5.68 2.15 -15.74
CA HIS A 78 -6.07 2.03 -17.13
C HIS A 78 -7.55 1.62 -17.28
N THR A 79 -8.19 2.18 -18.31
CA THR A 79 -9.60 1.96 -18.69
C THR A 79 -9.76 1.26 -20.05
N GLY A 80 -8.68 1.12 -20.82
CA GLY A 80 -8.67 0.50 -22.16
C GLY A 80 -7.94 -0.84 -22.20
N ALA A 81 -7.93 -1.48 -23.38
CA ALA A 81 -7.13 -2.68 -23.62
C ALA A 81 -5.63 -2.37 -23.52
N GLY A 82 -4.84 -3.31 -22.99
CA GLY A 82 -3.40 -3.04 -22.79
C GLY A 82 -2.56 -4.17 -22.21
N TYR A 83 -3.19 -5.20 -21.65
CA TYR A 83 -2.49 -6.39 -21.17
C TYR A 83 -3.07 -7.66 -21.80
N GLY A 84 -2.21 -8.66 -21.99
CA GLY A 84 -2.61 -9.95 -22.53
C GLY A 84 -3.55 -10.72 -21.59
N SER A 85 -4.05 -11.86 -22.06
CA SER A 85 -5.01 -12.73 -21.34
C SER A 85 -4.52 -13.23 -19.98
N TYR A 86 -3.24 -13.03 -19.65
CA TYR A 86 -2.62 -13.41 -18.38
C TYR A 86 -2.89 -12.43 -17.23
N VAL A 87 -3.57 -11.30 -17.47
CA VAL A 87 -4.01 -10.37 -16.41
C VAL A 87 -5.53 -10.46 -16.25
N THR A 88 -5.97 -11.00 -15.12
CA THR A 88 -7.39 -11.25 -14.82
C THR A 88 -8.18 -9.97 -14.53
N GLY A 89 -9.37 -9.81 -15.12
CA GLY A 89 -10.32 -8.76 -14.72
C GLY A 89 -9.94 -7.32 -15.12
N TYR A 90 -8.91 -7.16 -15.95
CA TYR A 90 -8.48 -5.89 -16.51
C TYR A 90 -9.41 -5.46 -17.68
N PRO A 91 -9.67 -4.15 -17.91
CA PRO A 91 -9.17 -2.98 -17.18
C PRO A 91 -9.86 -2.70 -15.83
N TYR A 92 -9.15 -2.01 -14.94
CA TYR A 92 -9.65 -1.71 -13.60
C TYR A 92 -10.27 -0.31 -13.50
N GLY A 93 -9.61 0.73 -14.00
CA GLY A 93 -10.16 2.09 -14.08
C GLY A 93 -10.36 2.79 -12.74
N PHE A 94 -9.44 2.63 -11.78
CA PHE A 94 -9.49 3.39 -10.52
C PHE A 94 -9.04 4.83 -10.71
N ASP A 95 -9.86 5.77 -10.26
CA ASP A 95 -9.63 7.22 -10.27
C ASP A 95 -9.26 7.77 -8.89
N ASN A 96 -9.65 7.07 -7.81
CA ASN A 96 -9.35 7.49 -6.44
C ASN A 96 -7.84 7.41 -6.09
N PRO A 97 -7.35 8.20 -5.12
CA PRO A 97 -6.00 8.06 -4.57
C PRO A 97 -5.76 6.64 -4.03
N ILE A 98 -4.68 6.01 -4.47
CA ILE A 98 -4.25 4.67 -4.01
C ILE A 98 -2.74 4.74 -3.82
N ALA A 99 -2.26 4.41 -2.62
CA ALA A 99 -0.85 4.13 -2.39
C ALA A 99 -0.63 2.62 -2.46
N GLY A 100 0.52 2.17 -2.95
CA GLY A 100 0.80 0.74 -2.89
C GLY A 100 2.18 0.35 -3.37
N LYS A 101 2.50 -0.92 -3.20
CA LYS A 101 3.78 -1.49 -3.61
C LYS A 101 3.60 -2.90 -4.14
N THR A 102 4.21 -3.17 -5.30
CA THR A 102 4.37 -4.52 -5.81
C THR A 102 5.65 -5.16 -5.25
N GLY A 103 5.59 -6.45 -4.95
CA GLY A 103 6.74 -7.29 -4.66
C GLY A 103 6.70 -8.56 -5.51
N THR A 104 7.88 -9.07 -5.85
CA THR A 104 8.03 -10.36 -6.54
C THR A 104 9.25 -11.03 -5.90
N THR A 105 9.08 -12.25 -5.38
CA THR A 105 10.22 -13.01 -4.82
C THR A 105 11.09 -13.58 -5.94
N GLN A 106 12.29 -14.05 -5.59
CA GLN A 106 13.20 -14.63 -6.56
C GLN A 106 12.57 -15.86 -7.24
N ASN A 107 13.03 -16.16 -8.45
CA ASN A 107 12.50 -17.22 -9.31
C ASN A 107 11.00 -17.11 -9.64
N ASN A 108 10.36 -15.96 -9.33
CA ASN A 108 8.92 -15.77 -9.50
C ASN A 108 8.13 -16.83 -8.70
N SER A 109 8.55 -17.14 -7.48
CA SER A 109 7.81 -18.07 -6.60
C SER A 109 6.56 -17.40 -6.01
N ASP A 110 6.66 -16.10 -5.71
CA ASP A 110 5.59 -15.33 -5.07
C ASP A 110 5.41 -13.95 -5.71
N GLY A 111 4.15 -13.56 -5.85
CA GLY A 111 3.75 -12.20 -6.20
C GLY A 111 3.00 -11.54 -5.04
N TRP A 112 3.35 -10.29 -4.76
CA TRP A 112 2.80 -9.50 -3.67
C TRP A 112 2.27 -8.17 -4.18
N PHE A 113 1.16 -7.73 -3.60
CA PHE A 113 0.69 -6.36 -3.74
C PHE A 113 0.10 -5.90 -2.41
N VAL A 114 0.66 -4.82 -1.85
CA VAL A 114 0.05 -4.12 -0.73
C VAL A 114 -0.48 -2.80 -1.26
N GLY A 115 -1.80 -2.63 -1.21
CA GLY A 115 -2.48 -1.42 -1.62
C GLY A 115 -3.23 -0.82 -0.45
N MET A 116 -3.26 0.51 -0.39
CA MET A 116 -3.93 1.26 0.66
C MET A 116 -4.71 2.43 0.09
N VAL A 117 -5.80 2.75 0.79
CA VAL A 117 -6.62 3.96 0.68
C VAL A 117 -6.72 4.56 2.09
N PRO A 118 -7.26 5.78 2.27
CA PRO A 118 -7.06 6.54 3.52
C PRO A 118 -7.42 5.78 4.80
N ASN A 119 -8.44 4.92 4.77
CA ASN A 119 -8.88 4.15 5.95
C ASN A 119 -8.81 2.62 5.78
N LEU A 120 -8.09 2.11 4.76
CA LEU A 120 -7.98 0.66 4.56
C LEU A 120 -6.63 0.28 3.93
N VAL A 121 -5.97 -0.71 4.54
CA VAL A 121 -4.79 -1.37 4.01
C VAL A 121 -5.18 -2.80 3.63
N THR A 122 -4.77 -3.26 2.45
CA THR A 122 -4.99 -4.64 2.02
C THR A 122 -3.71 -5.18 1.39
N ALA A 123 -3.23 -6.29 1.97
CA ALA A 123 -2.07 -7.02 1.46
C ALA A 123 -2.55 -8.31 0.80
N VAL A 124 -2.12 -8.53 -0.43
CA VAL A 124 -2.39 -9.74 -1.21
C VAL A 124 -1.08 -10.44 -1.51
N TRP A 125 -1.06 -11.73 -1.22
CA TRP A 125 -0.01 -12.66 -1.62
C TRP A 125 -0.58 -13.71 -2.56
N THR A 126 0.24 -14.12 -3.51
CA THR A 126 -0.02 -15.20 -4.43
C THR A 126 1.26 -16.01 -4.59
N GLY A 127 1.15 -17.33 -4.50
CA GLY A 127 2.28 -18.23 -4.57
C GLY A 127 1.82 -19.66 -4.30
N CYS A 128 2.78 -20.57 -4.23
CA CYS A 128 2.53 -21.95 -3.84
C CYS A 128 3.02 -22.17 -2.40
N GLN A 129 2.37 -23.09 -1.68
CA GLN A 129 2.82 -23.51 -0.34
C GLN A 129 4.25 -24.08 -0.40
N ASP A 130 4.56 -24.84 -1.45
CA ASP A 130 5.91 -25.28 -1.78
C ASP A 130 6.56 -24.28 -2.74
N ARG A 131 7.65 -23.66 -2.30
CA ARG A 131 8.41 -22.66 -3.07
C ARG A 131 9.17 -23.25 -4.27
N SER A 132 9.28 -24.57 -4.35
CA SER A 132 9.82 -25.26 -5.53
C SER A 132 8.93 -25.07 -6.76
N ALA A 133 7.63 -24.89 -6.55
CA ALA A 133 6.69 -24.50 -7.59
C ALA A 133 6.74 -22.98 -7.80
N HIS A 134 7.01 -22.56 -9.03
CA HIS A 134 7.15 -21.15 -9.39
C HIS A 134 6.54 -20.87 -10.75
N PHE A 135 6.25 -19.59 -11.01
CA PHE A 135 5.75 -19.17 -12.31
C PHE A 135 6.84 -19.35 -13.39
N GLY A 136 6.42 -19.72 -14.60
CA GLY A 136 7.34 -20.00 -15.71
C GLY A 136 8.10 -18.78 -16.25
N SER A 137 7.68 -17.56 -15.90
CA SER A 137 8.39 -16.33 -16.23
C SER A 137 7.95 -15.16 -15.35
N THR A 138 8.73 -14.07 -15.35
CA THR A 138 8.40 -12.82 -14.63
C THR A 138 7.13 -12.16 -15.15
N VAL A 139 6.79 -12.34 -16.43
CA VAL A 139 5.54 -11.80 -16.99
C VAL A 139 4.34 -12.35 -16.22
N TYR A 140 4.37 -13.66 -15.92
CA TYR A 140 3.31 -14.36 -15.20
C TYR A 140 3.39 -14.21 -13.69
N GLY A 141 4.60 -14.24 -13.10
CA GLY A 141 4.75 -14.28 -11.64
C GLY A 141 4.99 -12.95 -10.94
N GLN A 142 5.11 -11.84 -11.66
CA GLN A 142 5.23 -10.53 -11.01
C GLN A 142 3.96 -10.17 -10.22
N GLY A 143 4.12 -9.49 -9.08
CA GLY A 143 2.99 -9.10 -8.23
C GLY A 143 1.94 -8.22 -8.96
N ALA A 144 2.33 -7.47 -9.99
CA ALA A 144 1.39 -6.71 -10.83
C ALA A 144 0.47 -7.60 -11.69
N THR A 145 0.87 -8.84 -11.96
CA THR A 145 0.10 -9.83 -12.73
C THR A 145 -0.69 -10.77 -11.83
N THR A 146 -0.19 -11.12 -10.64
CA THR A 146 -0.81 -12.14 -9.80
C THR A 146 -1.62 -11.56 -8.64
N ALA A 147 -1.01 -10.68 -7.84
CA ALA A 147 -1.62 -10.16 -6.61
C ALA A 147 -2.44 -8.89 -6.82
N LEU A 148 -1.96 -7.97 -7.67
CA LEU A 148 -2.64 -6.70 -7.97
C LEU A 148 -4.06 -6.91 -8.54
N PRO A 149 -4.33 -7.86 -9.46
CA PRO A 149 -5.69 -8.11 -9.95
C PRO A 149 -6.68 -8.51 -8.85
N ILE A 150 -6.24 -9.34 -7.90
CA ILE A 150 -7.08 -9.78 -6.78
C ILE A 150 -7.44 -8.57 -5.92
N TRP A 151 -6.45 -7.72 -5.59
CA TRP A 151 -6.70 -6.48 -4.86
C TRP A 151 -7.67 -5.56 -5.61
N ALA A 152 -7.50 -5.44 -6.93
CA ALA A 152 -8.34 -4.60 -7.77
C ALA A 152 -9.81 -5.07 -7.79
N LEU A 153 -10.04 -6.37 -7.96
CA LEU A 153 -11.39 -6.93 -7.95
C LEU A 153 -12.02 -6.83 -6.56
N TYR A 154 -11.27 -7.18 -5.52
CA TYR A 154 -11.69 -7.01 -4.13
C TYR A 154 -12.12 -5.57 -3.83
N MET A 155 -11.29 -4.58 -4.19
CA MET A 155 -11.62 -3.17 -3.93
C MET A 155 -12.81 -2.67 -4.76
N LYS A 156 -13.02 -3.19 -5.98
CA LYS A 156 -14.24 -2.90 -6.75
C LYS A 156 -15.49 -3.38 -6.00
N ASP A 157 -15.44 -4.56 -5.39
CA ASP A 157 -16.56 -5.10 -4.63
C ASP A 157 -16.74 -4.38 -3.29
N VAL A 158 -15.64 -4.05 -2.59
CA VAL A 158 -15.69 -3.20 -1.38
C VAL A 158 -16.37 -1.86 -1.65
N TYR A 159 -16.05 -1.20 -2.77
CA TYR A 159 -16.68 0.07 -3.14
C TYR A 159 -18.14 -0.04 -3.57
N ARG A 160 -18.66 -1.25 -3.81
CA ARG A 160 -20.09 -1.48 -4.07
C ARG A 160 -20.91 -1.59 -2.78
N VAL A 161 -20.26 -1.61 -1.62
CA VAL A 161 -20.91 -1.72 -0.30
C VAL A 161 -20.61 -0.46 0.53
N PRO A 162 -21.38 0.62 0.36
CA PRO A 162 -21.14 1.91 1.04
C PRO A 162 -21.14 1.82 2.56
N GLU A 163 -21.83 0.84 3.13
CA GLU A 163 -21.93 0.58 4.58
C GLU A 163 -20.58 0.26 5.21
N LEU A 164 -19.60 -0.18 4.42
CA LEU A 164 -18.22 -0.41 4.89
C LEU A 164 -17.48 0.91 5.17
N GLY A 165 -17.99 2.06 4.69
CA GLY A 165 -17.39 3.37 4.96
C GLY A 165 -15.99 3.56 4.37
N ILE A 166 -15.61 2.79 3.35
CA ILE A 166 -14.27 2.85 2.76
C ILE A 166 -14.11 4.12 1.92
N ARG A 167 -13.10 4.90 2.27
CA ARG A 167 -12.81 6.22 1.72
C ARG A 167 -12.25 6.14 0.30
N ARG A 168 -12.68 7.08 -0.54
CA ARG A 168 -12.20 7.29 -1.92
C ARG A 168 -11.54 8.64 -2.14
N ASP A 169 -11.51 9.47 -1.10
CA ASP A 169 -10.86 10.78 -1.09
C ASP A 169 -9.34 10.65 -0.88
N GLY A 170 -8.67 11.80 -0.76
CA GLY A 170 -7.24 11.87 -0.52
C GLY A 170 -6.83 11.34 0.85
N PHE A 171 -5.55 10.99 0.98
CA PHE A 171 -4.94 10.74 2.28
C PHE A 171 -4.87 12.04 3.08
N ASP A 172 -5.01 11.94 4.39
CA ASP A 172 -5.03 13.09 5.27
C ASP A 172 -3.65 13.75 5.30
N ARG A 173 -3.60 15.01 4.85
CA ARG A 173 -2.37 15.83 4.90
C ARG A 173 -2.16 16.29 6.34
N PRO A 174 -0.95 16.15 6.90
CA PRO A 174 -0.66 16.59 8.26
C PRO A 174 -0.71 18.12 8.37
N ASP A 175 -1.07 18.59 9.56
CA ASP A 175 -1.03 20.01 9.88
C ASP A 175 0.41 20.54 9.90
N GLY A 176 0.62 21.74 9.38
CA GLY A 176 1.92 22.40 9.34
C GLY A 176 2.64 22.34 7.99
N PRO A 177 3.81 22.98 7.90
CA PRO A 177 4.61 23.00 6.66
C PRO A 177 5.20 21.60 6.39
N ILE A 178 5.13 21.17 5.14
CA ILE A 178 5.87 20.00 4.64
C ILE A 178 7.21 20.52 4.15
N SER A 179 8.28 20.15 4.83
CA SER A 179 9.66 20.48 4.49
C SER A 179 10.26 19.57 3.43
N ILE A 180 9.72 18.35 3.27
CA ILE A 180 10.18 17.40 2.27
C ILE A 180 9.53 17.72 0.91
N PRO A 181 10.31 18.04 -0.14
CA PRO A 181 9.75 18.31 -1.46
C PRO A 181 9.11 17.05 -2.03
N LEU A 182 7.81 17.13 -2.33
CA LEU A 182 7.02 16.01 -2.89
C LEU A 182 6.92 16.07 -4.42
N ASP A 183 7.26 17.20 -5.01
CA ASP A 183 7.24 17.42 -6.46
C ASP A 183 8.65 17.40 -7.04
N CYS A 184 8.81 16.70 -8.17
CA CYS A 184 10.13 16.57 -8.81
C CYS A 184 10.66 17.91 -9.33
N ALA A 185 9.82 18.82 -9.82
CA ALA A 185 10.27 20.12 -10.29
C ALA A 185 10.76 20.99 -9.13
N THR A 186 10.04 20.99 -8.01
CA THR A 186 10.48 21.67 -6.77
C THR A 186 11.81 21.11 -6.27
N TYR A 187 11.95 19.78 -6.19
CA TYR A 187 13.21 19.14 -5.78
C TYR A 187 14.36 19.50 -6.72
N LEU A 188 14.14 19.47 -8.04
CA LEU A 188 15.17 19.78 -9.01
C LEU A 188 15.63 21.25 -8.90
N ALA A 189 14.69 22.18 -8.71
CA ALA A 189 14.99 23.60 -8.50
C ALA A 189 15.82 23.81 -7.22
N GLU A 190 15.37 23.30 -6.08
CA GLU A 190 16.09 23.40 -4.80
C GLU A 190 17.48 22.75 -4.88
N SER A 191 17.58 21.60 -5.57
CA SER A 191 18.87 20.91 -5.75
C SER A 191 19.81 21.63 -6.72
N ALA A 192 19.30 22.46 -7.62
CA ALA A 192 20.11 23.27 -8.53
C ALA A 192 20.68 24.48 -7.77
N GLU A 193 19.85 25.18 -6.99
CA GLU A 193 20.26 26.30 -6.11
C GLU A 193 21.36 25.84 -5.13
N LEU A 194 21.18 24.70 -4.46
CA LEU A 194 22.18 24.11 -3.55
C LEU A 194 23.49 23.63 -4.22
N ARG A 195 23.50 23.49 -5.56
CA ARG A 195 24.72 23.18 -6.32
C ARG A 195 25.42 24.46 -6.75
N GLU A 196 24.68 25.50 -7.11
CA GLU A 196 25.22 26.82 -7.43
C GLU A 196 25.87 27.48 -6.21
N GLU A 197 25.21 27.51 -5.05
CA GLU A 197 25.78 28.04 -3.80
C GLU A 197 27.08 27.34 -3.39
N ARG A 198 27.18 26.03 -3.64
CA ARG A 198 28.38 25.23 -3.34
C ARG A 198 29.51 25.45 -4.34
N SER A 199 29.18 25.92 -5.54
CA SER A 199 30.15 26.29 -6.57
C SER A 199 30.67 27.71 -6.37
N GLU A 200 29.93 28.60 -5.70
CA GLU A 200 30.39 29.97 -5.39
C GLU A 200 31.37 30.02 -4.21
N TYR A 201 31.42 28.98 -3.37
CA TYR A 201 32.29 28.88 -2.20
C TYR A 201 33.54 27.99 -2.39
N ASN A 202 33.77 27.46 -3.60
CA ASN A 202 34.98 26.71 -4.00
C ASN A 202 35.76 27.48 -5.06
#